data_AF-A0A7K3HDM9-F1
#
_entry.id   AF-A0A7K3HDM9-F1
#
_cell.length_a   1.000
_cell.length_b   1.000
_cell.length_c   1.000
_cell.angle_alpha   90.00
_cell.angle_beta   90.00
_cell.angle_gamma   90.00
#
_symmetry.space_group_name_H-M   'P 1'
#
loop_
_entity.id
_entity.type
_entity.pdbx_description
1 polymer ?
#
loop_
_entity_poly.entity_id
_entity_poly.type
_entity_poly.pdbx_seq_one_letter_code
_entity_poly.pdbx_strand_id
1 'polypeptide(L)' 'MRTALVIGTGLIGTSAALALSGRGVRVHLTDHDPSRAQTAAALGAGTDEAPGGPVDLAVVAV' A
#
# COMPACT_ATOMS: atom_id res chain seq x y z
N MET A 1 9.88 11.82 -0.83
CA MET A 1 8.69 11.03 -1.18
C MET A 1 7.76 11.03 0.01
N ARG A 2 6.50 11.38 -0.19
CA ARG A 2 5.48 11.52 0.87
C ARG A 2 4.33 10.53 0.70
N THR A 3 4.06 10.09 -0.52
CA THR A 3 2.95 9.19 -0.84
C THR A 3 3.40 8.03 -1.73
N ALA A 4 2.81 6.86 -1.54
CA ALA A 4 3.01 5.71 -2.41
C ALA A 4 1.69 4.96 -2.63
N LEU A 5 1.55 4.34 -3.80
CA LEU A 5 0.51 3.34 -4.09
C LEU A 5 1.17 1.97 -4.22
N VAL A 6 0.64 0.96 -3.55
CA VAL A 6 1.05 -0.43 -3.72
C VAL A 6 -0.09 -1.20 -4.38
N ILE A 7 0.18 -1.74 -5.57
CA ILE A 7 -0.73 -2.55 -6.37
C ILE A 7 -0.33 -4.02 -6.21
N GLY A 8 -1.19 -4.79 -5.56
CA GLY A 8 -0.90 -6.15 -5.10
C GLY A 8 -0.43 -6.17 -3.66
N THR A 9 -1.19 -6.83 -2.78
CA THR A 9 -1.01 -6.90 -1.33
C THR A 9 -0.80 -8.34 -0.85
N GLY A 10 -0.08 -9.13 -1.66
CA GLY A 10 0.52 -10.40 -1.22
C GLY A 10 1.72 -10.17 -0.28
N LEU A 11 2.58 -11.17 -0.13
CA LEU A 11 3.74 -11.09 0.77
C LEU A 11 4.69 -9.94 0.41
N ILE A 12 5.03 -9.79 -0.87
CA ILE A 12 5.99 -8.78 -1.34
C ILE A 12 5.40 -7.37 -1.23
N GLY A 13 4.19 -7.17 -1.73
CA GLY A 13 3.52 -5.87 -1.67
C GLY A 13 3.29 -5.39 -0.25
N THR A 14 2.80 -6.28 0.63
CA THR A 14 2.62 -5.96 2.05
C THR A 14 3.95 -5.65 2.74
N SER A 15 5.01 -6.40 2.44
CA SER A 15 6.34 -6.15 3.01
C SER A 15 6.89 -4.77 2.59
N ALA A 16 6.77 -4.42 1.31
CA ALA A 16 7.17 -3.11 0.81
C ALA A 16 6.34 -1.98 1.44
N ALA A 17 5.02 -2.17 1.52
CA ALA A 17 4.09 -1.23 2.13
C ALA A 17 4.41 -0.99 3.61
N LEU A 18 4.65 -2.05 4.39
CA LEU A 18 5.07 -1.95 5.79
C LEU A 18 6.40 -1.20 5.94
N ALA A 19 7.39 -1.50 5.09
CA ALA A 19 8.68 -0.82 5.13
C ALA A 19 8.56 0.68 4.80
N LEU A 20 7.69 1.05 3.84
CA LEU A 20 7.42 2.44 3.49
C LEU A 20 6.64 3.16 4.60
N SER A 21 5.58 2.56 5.12
CA SER A 21 4.76 3.09 6.21
C SER A 21 5.56 3.28 7.50
N GLY A 22 6.43 2.33 7.83
CA GLY A 22 7.37 2.45 8.96
C GLY A 22 8.38 3.60 8.83
N ARG A 23 8.55 4.15 7.62
CA ARG A 23 9.39 5.33 7.35
C ARG A 23 8.57 6.62 7.22
N GLY A 24 7.28 6.58 7.54
CA GLY A 24 6.37 7.73 7.50
C GLY A 24 5.84 8.07 6.11
N VAL A 25 5.97 7.18 5.12
CA VAL A 25 5.33 7.36 3.81
C VAL A 25 3.85 7.04 3.94
N ARG A 26 2.97 7.90 3.40
CA ARG A 26 1.53 7.57 3.31
C ARG A 26 1.33 6.56 2.19
N VAL A 27 1.01 5.32 2.55
CA VAL A 27 0.82 4.23 1.61
C VAL A 27 -0.67 3.98 1.37
N HIS A 28 -1.06 3.99 0.11
CA HIS A 28 -2.36 3.53 -0.38
C HIS A 28 -2.22 2.11 -0.92
N LEU A 29 -3.19 1.26 -0.62
CA LEU A 29 -3.17 -0.17 -0.93
C LEU A 29 -4.30 -0.49 -1.90
N THR A 30 -3.98 -1.23 -2.95
CA THR A 30 -4.99 -1.77 -3.86
C THR A 30 -4.62 -3.18 -4.27
N ASP A 31 -5.63 -4.03 -4.40
CA ASP A 31 -5.49 -5.42 -4.80
C ASP A 31 -6.74 -5.83 -5.58
N HIS A 32 -6.61 -6.81 -6.47
CA HIS A 32 -7.75 -7.42 -7.15
C HIS A 32 -8.73 -8.07 -6.16
N ASP A 33 -8.22 -8.56 -5.03
CA ASP A 33 -9.00 -9.07 -3.90
C ASP A 33 -9.04 -8.02 -2.78
N PRO A 34 -10.17 -7.31 -2.58
CA PRO A 34 -10.28 -6.25 -1.58
C PRO A 34 -9.96 -6.71 -0.15
N SER A 35 -10.18 -7.99 0.16
CA SER A 35 -9.91 -8.55 1.49
C SER A 35 -8.41 -8.54 1.83
N ARG A 36 -7.54 -8.68 0.82
CA ARG A 36 -6.08 -8.63 1.00
C ARG A 36 -5.61 -7.21 1.30
N ALA A 37 -6.15 -6.21 0.59
CA ALA A 37 -5.84 -4.81 0.84
C ALA A 37 -6.27 -4.39 2.25
N GLN A 38 -7.48 -4.78 2.68
CA GLN A 38 -7.98 -4.55 4.03
C GLN A 38 -7.12 -5.25 5.10
N THR A 39 -6.72 -6.50 4.86
CA THR A 39 -5.84 -7.24 5.77
C THR A 39 -4.48 -6.54 5.91
N ALA A 40 -3.87 -6.12 4.79
CA ALA A 40 -2.62 -5.38 4.81
C ALA A 40 -2.76 -4.03 5.52
N ALA A 41 -3.87 -3.30 5.32
CA ALA A 41 -4.18 -2.07 6.03
C ALA A 41 -4.27 -2.32 7.55
N ALA A 42 -4.97 -3.38 7.97
CA ALA A 42 -5.08 -3.79 9.37
C ALA A 42 -3.73 -4.15 10.01
N LEU A 43 -2.76 -4.62 9.22
CA LEU A 43 -1.38 -4.87 9.67
C LEU A 43 -0.53 -3.59 9.79
N GLY A 44 -1.07 -2.43 9.43
CA GLY A 44 -0.35 -1.14 9.45
C GLY A 44 0.46 -0.88 8.18
N ALA A 45 0.19 -1.60 7.09
CA ALA A 45 0.89 -1.41 5.83
C ALA A 45 0.49 -0.10 5.12
N GLY A 46 -0.64 0.51 5.49
CA GLY A 46 -1.16 1.73 4.88
C GLY A 46 -2.67 1.82 5.03
N THR A 47 -3.33 2.46 4.07
CA THR A 47 -4.80 2.53 3.96
C THR A 47 -5.26 1.91 2.64
N ASP A 48 -6.42 1.26 2.65
CA ASP A 48 -7.13 0.79 1.46
C ASP A 48 -7.99 1.90 0.80
N GLU A 49 -7.97 3.12 1.36
CA GLU A 49 -8.55 4.28 0.72
C GLU A 49 -7.74 4.68 -0.52
N ALA A 50 -8.46 4.96 -1.62
CA ALA A 50 -7.86 5.45 -2.85
C ALA A 50 -7.16 6.80 -2.61
N PRO A 51 -6.01 7.06 -3.24
CA PRO A 51 -5.36 8.35 -3.15
C PRO A 51 -6.23 9.44 -3.79
N GLY A 52 -6.31 10.60 -3.14
CA GLY A 52 -7.06 11.76 -3.67
C GLY A 52 -6.41 12.45 -4.88
N GLY A 53 -5.28 11.94 -5.38
CA GLY A 53 -4.52 12.50 -6.49
C GLY A 53 -3.28 11.66 -6.83
N PRO A 54 -2.37 12.16 -7.69
CA PRO A 54 -1.13 11.47 -8.03
C PRO A 54 -0.28 11.16 -6.78
N VAL A 55 0.34 9.99 -6.77
CA VAL A 55 1.31 9.58 -5.75
C VAL A 55 2.74 9.78 -6.25
N ASP A 56 3.71 9.89 -5.34
CA ASP A 56 5.12 10.05 -5.70
C ASP A 56 5.77 8.74 -6.21
N LEU A 57 5.21 7.58 -5.83
CA LEU A 57 5.69 6.26 -6.20
C LEU A 57 4.53 5.28 -6.37
N ALA A 58 4.60 4.46 -7.40
CA ALA A 58 3.80 3.25 -7.52
C ALA A 58 4.70 2.01 -7.42
N VAL A 59 4.33 1.06 -6.56
CA VAL A 59 4.93 -0.27 -6.47
C VAL A 59 3.93 -1.26 -7.04
N VAL A 60 4.34 -2.05 -8.05
CA VAL A 60 3.49 -3.07 -8.66
C VAL A 60 4.07 -4.44 -8.31
N ALA A 61 3.32 -5.22 -7.53
CA ALA A 61 3.73 -6.52 -6.97
C ALA A 61 2.58 -7.52 -7.10
N VAL A 62 2.25 -7.85 -8.36
CA VAL A 62 1.13 -8.73 -8.78
C VAL A 62 1.52 -10.19 -8.90
#